data_AF-A0A842TFR3-F1
#
_entry.id   AF-A0A842TFR3-F1
#
_cell.length_a   1.000
_cell.length_b   1.000
_cell.length_c   1.000
_cell.angle_alpha   90.00
_cell.angle_beta   90.00
_cell.angle_gamma   90.00
#
_symmetry.space_group_name_H-M   'P 1'
#
loop_
_entity.id
_entity.type
_entity.pdbx_description
1 polymer ?
#
loop_
_entity_poly.entity_id
_entity_poly.type
_entity_poly.pdbx_seq_one_letter_code
_entity_poly.pdbx_strand_id
1 'polypeptide(L)'
;MSEDKAITELMKIKGINKKDAQRLFEAGIKSIKKLGQSIPDELANATGIPKKKLTTWIILSRARERKKFLEVDSATAELSQLLEIKMDDAKRLVAAGVMSINDLAEESADLLSEDTGIEPILVKEWIKKAKAIRKIPPDKRKIKKVVPTISQSGWEKFSGSLIGKKASYESVYQSGNFGAGFILLIIGSALLGLYLTITNYDLLIDFFTSVPILGDYAISITKSLQFYWLWFIVIIGGFMIGWLLISGIVSGIKDGEFSKTAAVMGFGATPGLFFVAAIAIKFIDSKYLFGIKQYFVPILAGIVSLWVLIILIRGASSVPK
;
A
#
# COMPACT_ATOMS: atom_id res chain seq x y z
N MET A 1 34.84 5.95 -17.89
CA MET A 1 34.08 6.10 -19.16
C MET A 1 34.75 7.19 -19.98
N SER A 2 35.04 6.94 -21.25
CA SER A 2 35.70 7.94 -22.13
C SER A 2 34.77 9.11 -22.43
N GLU A 3 35.37 10.28 -22.66
CA GLU A 3 34.67 11.53 -23.01
C GLU A 3 33.75 11.34 -24.23
N ASP A 4 34.29 10.79 -25.31
CA ASP A 4 33.52 10.55 -26.54
C ASP A 4 32.31 9.65 -26.32
N LYS A 5 32.44 8.62 -25.46
CA LYS A 5 31.34 7.72 -25.13
C LYS A 5 30.24 8.44 -24.36
N ALA A 6 30.60 9.32 -23.43
CA ALA A 6 29.65 10.12 -22.65
C ALA A 6 28.91 11.15 -23.51
N ILE A 7 29.64 11.87 -24.36
CA ILE A 7 29.07 12.84 -25.30
C ILE A 7 28.09 12.14 -26.24
N THR A 8 28.50 11.01 -26.82
CA THR A 8 27.65 10.20 -27.71
C THR A 8 26.40 9.69 -26.99
N GLU A 9 26.50 9.31 -25.72
CA GLU A 9 25.35 8.87 -24.93
C GLU A 9 24.34 10.00 -24.68
N LEU A 10 24.81 11.18 -24.26
CA LEU A 10 23.96 12.34 -23.99
C LEU A 10 23.25 12.84 -25.26
N MET A 11 23.94 12.81 -26.40
CA MET A 11 23.37 13.16 -27.71
C MET A 11 22.19 12.26 -28.12
N LYS A 12 21.98 11.12 -27.47
CA LYS A 12 20.80 10.30 -27.73
C LYS A 12 19.49 11.00 -27.30
N ILE A 13 19.54 12.02 -26.45
CA ILE A 13 18.37 12.81 -26.05
C ILE A 13 18.06 13.84 -27.15
N LYS A 14 16.80 13.83 -27.63
CA LYS A 14 16.35 14.73 -28.69
C LYS A 14 16.60 16.19 -28.32
N GLY A 15 17.34 16.89 -29.19
CA GLY A 15 17.65 18.32 -29.03
C GLY A 15 18.97 18.63 -28.32
N ILE A 16 19.72 17.64 -27.83
CA ILE A 16 21.09 17.82 -27.36
C ILE A 16 22.05 17.70 -28.56
N ASN A 17 22.78 18.77 -28.88
CA ASN A 17 23.85 18.75 -29.88
C ASN A 17 25.21 18.42 -29.21
N LYS A 18 26.26 18.21 -30.02
CA LYS A 18 27.61 17.88 -29.52
C LYS A 18 28.17 18.93 -28.56
N LYS A 19 27.97 20.23 -28.84
CA LYS A 19 28.47 21.33 -27.99
C LYS A 19 27.78 21.35 -26.63
N ASP A 20 26.46 21.17 -26.61
CA ASP A 20 25.68 21.10 -25.38
C ASP A 20 26.02 19.84 -24.57
N ALA A 21 26.23 18.69 -25.23
CA ALA A 21 26.68 17.45 -24.59
C ALA A 21 28.08 17.59 -23.96
N GLN A 22 29.00 18.30 -24.62
CA GLN A 22 30.34 18.57 -24.09
C GLN A 22 30.28 19.46 -22.84
N ARG A 23 29.48 20.54 -22.86
CA ARG A 23 29.24 21.37 -21.66
C ARG A 23 28.65 20.58 -20.49
N LEU A 24 27.70 19.68 -20.77
CA LEU A 24 27.13 18.79 -19.76
C LEU A 24 28.20 17.85 -19.18
N PHE A 25 29.07 17.29 -20.02
CA PHE A 25 30.17 16.43 -19.58
C PHE A 25 31.17 17.18 -18.69
N GLU A 26 31.55 18.40 -19.08
CA GLU A 26 32.42 19.31 -18.32
C GLU A 26 31.80 19.67 -16.95
N ALA A 27 30.48 19.85 -16.88
CA ALA A 27 29.73 20.01 -15.64
C ALA A 27 29.56 18.70 -14.82
N GLY A 28 30.26 17.63 -15.21
CA GLY A 28 30.28 16.36 -14.50
C GLY A 28 29.07 15.46 -14.78
N ILE A 29 28.22 15.79 -15.75
CA ILE A 29 27.09 14.96 -16.18
C ILE A 29 27.61 13.95 -17.20
N LYS A 30 27.98 12.76 -16.72
CA LYS A 30 28.59 11.71 -17.55
C LYS A 30 27.58 10.74 -18.16
N SER A 31 26.29 10.81 -17.82
CA SER A 31 25.28 9.85 -18.30
C SER A 31 23.89 10.45 -18.35
N ILE A 32 22.99 9.83 -19.12
CA ILE A 32 21.56 10.21 -19.19
C ILE A 32 20.90 10.13 -17.80
N LYS A 33 21.30 9.15 -16.99
CA LYS A 33 20.83 8.97 -15.60
C LYS A 33 21.16 10.16 -14.73
N LYS A 34 22.43 10.57 -14.74
CA LYS A 34 22.88 11.70 -13.94
C LYS A 34 22.21 13.00 -14.39
N LEU A 35 21.96 13.16 -15.69
CA LEU A 35 21.18 14.27 -16.21
C LEU A 35 19.75 14.27 -15.64
N GLY A 36 19.06 13.12 -15.65
CA GLY A 36 17.70 12.99 -15.10
C GLY A 36 17.60 13.32 -13.61
N GLN A 37 18.68 13.14 -12.84
CA GLN A 37 18.73 13.43 -11.40
C GLN A 37 19.14 14.87 -11.06
N SER A 38 19.59 15.65 -12.04
CA SER A 38 20.13 16.99 -11.81
C SER A 38 19.05 18.05 -11.59
N ILE A 39 19.40 19.12 -10.88
CA ILE A 39 18.54 20.28 -10.66
C ILE A 39 18.78 21.30 -11.80
N PRO A 40 17.73 21.75 -12.51
CA PRO A 40 17.89 22.64 -13.66
C PRO A 40 18.63 23.95 -13.37
N ASP A 41 18.42 24.52 -12.18
CA ASP A 41 19.04 25.80 -11.77
C ASP A 41 20.54 25.67 -11.55
N GLU A 42 20.98 24.66 -10.81
CA GLU A 42 22.40 24.37 -10.58
C GLU A 42 23.11 24.08 -11.89
N LEU A 43 22.48 23.28 -12.75
CA LEU A 43 23.06 22.88 -14.03
C LEU A 43 23.10 24.05 -15.03
N ALA A 44 22.13 24.97 -14.98
CA ALA A 44 22.16 26.18 -15.80
C ALA A 44 23.34 27.07 -15.43
N ASN A 45 23.58 27.25 -14.13
CA ASN A 45 24.72 28.02 -13.62
C ASN A 45 26.07 27.38 -13.99
N ALA A 46 26.17 26.05 -13.92
CA ALA A 46 27.41 25.34 -14.24
C ALA A 46 27.73 25.29 -15.74
N THR A 47 26.71 25.22 -16.61
CA THR A 47 26.90 24.96 -18.05
C THR A 47 26.69 26.19 -18.94
N GLY A 48 26.06 27.24 -18.42
CA GLY A 48 25.58 28.39 -19.20
C GLY A 48 24.44 28.06 -20.16
N ILE A 49 23.82 26.88 -20.06
CA ILE A 49 22.70 26.47 -20.91
C ILE A 49 21.39 27.04 -20.34
N PRO A 50 20.49 27.59 -21.17
CA PRO A 50 19.21 28.13 -20.68
C PRO A 50 18.40 27.09 -19.89
N LYS A 51 17.94 27.47 -18.69
CA LYS A 51 17.13 26.61 -17.79
C LYS A 51 16.00 25.88 -18.52
N LYS A 52 15.27 26.56 -19.41
CA LYS A 52 14.16 25.98 -20.19
C LYS A 52 14.58 24.76 -21.03
N LYS A 53 15.77 24.79 -21.63
CA LYS A 53 16.33 23.66 -22.38
C LYS A 53 16.69 22.51 -21.45
N LEU A 54 17.40 22.81 -20.36
CA LEU A 54 17.80 21.82 -19.35
C LEU A 54 16.59 21.12 -18.74
N THR A 55 15.55 21.85 -18.35
CA THR A 55 14.29 21.27 -17.85
C THR A 55 13.69 20.28 -18.84
N THR A 56 13.64 20.65 -20.13
CA THR A 56 13.15 19.76 -21.19
C THR A 56 13.99 18.48 -21.28
N TRP A 57 15.32 18.60 -21.29
CA TRP A 57 16.21 17.44 -21.39
C TRP A 57 16.20 16.56 -20.14
N ILE A 58 16.01 17.14 -18.95
CA ILE A 58 15.83 16.42 -17.68
C ILE A 58 14.52 15.62 -17.70
N ILE A 59 13.43 16.20 -18.21
CA ILE A 59 12.15 15.48 -18.38
C ILE A 59 12.31 14.34 -19.39
N LEU A 60 12.96 14.60 -20.54
CA LEU A 60 13.19 13.58 -21.58
C LEU A 60 14.12 12.44 -21.12
N SER A 61 15.16 12.74 -20.36
CA SER A 61 16.04 11.72 -19.77
C SER A 61 15.26 10.84 -18.79
N ARG A 62 14.49 11.43 -17.87
CA ARG A 62 13.61 10.67 -16.95
C ARG A 62 12.60 9.81 -17.70
N ALA A 63 11.95 10.35 -18.74
CA ALA A 63 11.00 9.60 -19.55
C ALA A 63 11.67 8.41 -20.25
N ARG A 64 12.89 8.59 -20.77
CA ARG A 64 13.66 7.51 -21.39
C ARG A 64 14.08 6.44 -20.39
N GLU A 65 14.52 6.84 -19.20
CA GLU A 65 14.83 5.89 -18.13
C GLU A 65 13.59 5.10 -17.74
N ARG A 66 12.45 5.77 -17.52
CA ARG A 66 11.17 5.09 -17.25
C ARG A 66 10.78 4.14 -18.36
N LYS A 67 10.99 4.50 -19.64
CA LYS A 67 10.72 3.59 -20.76
C LYS A 67 11.62 2.35 -20.70
N LYS A 68 12.91 2.51 -20.40
CA LYS A 68 13.81 1.37 -20.18
C LYS A 68 13.36 0.51 -19.00
N PHE A 69 12.93 1.11 -17.90
CA PHE A 69 12.39 0.37 -16.75
C PHE A 69 11.12 -0.40 -17.11
N LEU A 70 10.18 0.20 -17.83
CA LEU A 70 8.97 -0.48 -18.30
C LEU A 70 9.30 -1.64 -19.27
N GLU A 71 10.26 -1.43 -20.17
CA GLU A 71 10.76 -2.47 -21.07
C GLU A 71 11.42 -3.61 -20.27
N VAL A 72 12.26 -3.29 -19.28
CA VAL A 72 12.91 -4.25 -18.36
C VAL A 72 11.89 -5.03 -17.53
N ASP A 73 10.91 -4.36 -16.94
CA ASP A 73 9.86 -5.00 -16.14
C ASP A 73 8.98 -5.91 -17.00
N SER A 74 8.65 -5.47 -18.23
CA SER A 74 7.90 -6.29 -19.17
C SER A 74 8.69 -7.51 -19.63
N ALA A 75 9.98 -7.35 -19.94
CA ALA A 75 10.87 -8.45 -20.33
C ALA A 75 11.04 -9.45 -19.18
N THR A 76 11.23 -8.95 -17.96
CA THR A 76 11.35 -9.76 -16.75
C THR A 76 10.07 -10.58 -16.52
N ALA A 77 8.90 -9.95 -16.63
CA ALA A 77 7.62 -10.61 -16.46
C ALA A 77 7.37 -11.65 -17.56
N GLU A 78 7.68 -11.33 -18.82
CA GLU A 78 7.55 -12.25 -19.94
C GLU A 78 8.45 -13.48 -19.76
N LEU A 79 9.74 -13.29 -19.43
CA LEU A 79 10.68 -14.38 -19.20
C LEU A 79 10.26 -15.26 -18.01
N SER A 80 9.86 -14.64 -16.89
CA SER A 80 9.38 -15.37 -15.71
C SER A 80 8.16 -16.23 -16.02
N GLN A 81 7.17 -15.68 -16.75
CA GLN A 81 5.94 -16.40 -17.08
C GLN A 81 6.15 -17.50 -18.12
N LEU A 82 6.91 -17.22 -19.19
CA LEU A 82 7.06 -18.17 -20.30
C LEU A 82 8.00 -19.32 -19.97
N LEU A 83 9.03 -19.09 -19.14
CA LEU A 83 9.99 -20.11 -18.75
C LEU A 83 9.65 -20.80 -17.43
N GLU A 84 8.65 -20.27 -16.72
CA GLU A 84 8.25 -20.68 -15.36
C GLU A 84 9.42 -20.54 -14.37
N ILE A 85 10.15 -19.43 -14.45
CA ILE A 85 11.32 -19.14 -13.60
C ILE A 85 11.00 -18.09 -12.54
N LYS A 86 11.77 -18.09 -11.45
CA LYS A 86 11.63 -17.09 -10.38
C LYS A 86 11.90 -15.69 -10.93
N MET A 87 11.18 -14.72 -10.40
CA MET A 87 11.29 -13.33 -10.83
C MET A 87 12.71 -12.77 -10.65
N ASP A 88 13.41 -13.20 -9.59
CA ASP A 88 14.79 -12.75 -9.33
C ASP A 88 15.78 -13.26 -10.37
N ASP A 89 15.62 -14.50 -10.83
CA ASP A 89 16.46 -15.08 -11.89
C ASP A 89 16.15 -14.40 -13.23
N ALA A 90 14.88 -14.12 -13.53
CA ALA A 90 14.48 -13.35 -14.70
C ALA A 90 15.10 -11.94 -14.69
N LYS A 91 15.15 -11.26 -13.54
CA LYS A 91 15.81 -9.94 -13.41
C LYS A 91 17.31 -10.01 -13.69
N ARG A 92 17.98 -11.07 -13.23
CA ARG A 92 19.42 -11.28 -13.51
C ARG A 92 19.66 -11.50 -15.01
N LEU A 93 18.82 -12.28 -15.68
CA LEU A 93 18.89 -12.50 -17.13
C LEU A 93 18.71 -11.17 -17.89
N VAL A 94 17.73 -10.36 -17.52
CA VAL A 94 17.51 -9.03 -18.14
C VAL A 94 18.68 -8.09 -17.85
N ALA A 95 19.26 -8.14 -16.64
CA ALA A 95 20.46 -7.37 -16.31
C ALA A 95 21.69 -7.78 -17.14
N ALA A 96 21.79 -9.06 -17.52
CA ALA A 96 22.80 -9.58 -18.44
C ALA A 96 22.50 -9.27 -19.93
N GLY A 97 21.41 -8.54 -20.23
CA GLY A 97 21.07 -8.09 -21.58
C GLY A 97 20.09 -8.98 -22.33
N VAL A 98 19.54 -10.02 -21.70
CA VAL A 98 18.51 -10.88 -22.29
C VAL A 98 17.15 -10.20 -22.19
N MET A 99 16.70 -9.53 -23.26
CA MET A 99 15.46 -8.75 -23.28
C MET A 99 14.26 -9.56 -23.79
N SER A 100 14.49 -10.73 -24.39
CA SER A 100 13.41 -11.55 -24.96
C SER A 100 13.72 -13.06 -24.92
N ILE A 101 12.69 -13.89 -25.14
CA ILE A 101 12.86 -15.35 -25.33
C ILE A 101 13.77 -15.68 -26.51
N ASN A 102 13.76 -14.84 -27.56
CA ASN A 102 14.58 -15.08 -28.75
C ASN A 102 16.06 -14.85 -28.41
N ASP A 103 16.36 -13.78 -27.67
CA ASP A 103 17.71 -13.47 -27.19
C ASP A 103 18.23 -14.63 -26.34
N LEU A 104 17.42 -15.10 -25.36
CA LEU A 104 17.81 -16.22 -24.51
C LEU A 104 18.06 -17.50 -25.31
N ALA A 105 17.29 -17.74 -26.38
CA ALA A 105 17.45 -18.91 -27.23
C ALA A 105 18.76 -18.89 -28.06
N GLU A 106 19.39 -17.73 -28.22
CA GLU A 106 20.62 -17.53 -28.99
C GLU A 106 21.86 -17.48 -28.09
N GLU A 107 21.69 -17.24 -26.79
CA GLU A 107 22.79 -17.14 -25.84
C GLU A 107 23.49 -18.47 -25.53
N SER A 108 24.73 -18.35 -25.04
CA SER A 108 25.52 -19.47 -24.52
C SER A 108 25.27 -19.68 -23.03
N ALA A 109 25.05 -20.92 -22.61
CA ALA A 109 24.77 -21.25 -21.22
C ALA A 109 25.95 -20.90 -20.29
N ASP A 110 27.19 -21.11 -20.76
CA ASP A 110 28.39 -20.90 -19.95
C ASP A 110 28.64 -19.40 -19.71
N LEU A 111 28.53 -18.58 -20.76
CA LEU A 111 28.69 -17.12 -20.67
C LEU A 111 27.60 -16.51 -19.79
N LEU A 112 26.35 -16.91 -20.02
CA LEU A 112 25.22 -16.36 -19.28
C LEU A 112 25.24 -16.80 -17.81
N SER A 113 25.74 -18.00 -17.51
CA SER A 113 25.97 -18.46 -16.14
C SER A 113 27.04 -17.63 -15.43
N GLU A 114 28.16 -17.33 -16.10
CA GLU A 114 29.23 -16.48 -15.59
C GLU A 114 28.72 -15.06 -15.27
N ASP A 115 27.95 -14.45 -16.18
CA ASP A 115 27.43 -13.09 -16.03
C ASP A 115 26.34 -12.96 -14.95
N THR A 116 25.49 -13.99 -14.80
CA THR A 116 24.32 -13.93 -13.89
C THR A 116 24.55 -14.59 -12.53
N GLY A 117 25.60 -15.40 -12.40
CA GLY A 117 25.83 -16.26 -11.23
C GLY A 117 24.77 -17.35 -11.04
N ILE A 118 24.00 -17.67 -12.08
CA ILE A 118 23.00 -18.74 -12.07
C ILE A 118 23.68 -20.05 -12.49
N GLU A 119 23.29 -21.16 -11.87
CA GLU A 119 23.90 -22.47 -12.17
C GLU A 119 23.78 -22.84 -13.66
N PRO A 120 24.87 -23.29 -14.33
CA PRO A 120 24.87 -23.56 -15.77
C PRO A 120 23.80 -24.57 -16.21
N ILE A 121 23.49 -25.53 -15.34
CA ILE A 121 22.47 -26.56 -15.59
C ILE A 121 21.09 -25.92 -15.79
N LEU A 122 20.70 -25.01 -14.89
CA LEU A 122 19.43 -24.27 -14.97
C LEU A 122 19.37 -23.40 -16.21
N VAL A 123 20.45 -22.67 -16.50
CA VAL A 123 20.54 -21.81 -17.70
C VAL A 123 20.37 -22.65 -18.97
N LYS A 124 21.02 -23.82 -19.05
CA LYS A 124 20.90 -24.74 -20.19
C LYS A 124 19.47 -25.26 -20.37
N GLU A 125 18.77 -25.56 -19.28
CA GLU A 125 17.35 -25.94 -19.32
C GLU A 125 16.47 -24.80 -19.82
N TRP A 126 16.69 -23.57 -19.36
CA TRP A 126 15.93 -22.40 -19.80
C TRP A 126 16.18 -22.05 -21.26
N ILE A 127 17.42 -22.14 -21.75
CA ILE A 127 17.75 -21.97 -23.17
C ILE A 127 17.05 -23.04 -24.01
N LYS A 128 17.02 -24.30 -23.53
CA LYS A 128 16.29 -25.39 -24.22
C LYS A 128 14.78 -25.10 -24.28
N LYS A 129 14.17 -24.62 -23.19
CA LYS A 129 12.76 -24.18 -23.16
C LYS A 129 12.53 -22.99 -24.11
N ALA A 130 13.40 -21.98 -24.09
CA ALA A 130 13.34 -20.80 -24.94
C ALA A 130 13.39 -21.18 -26.43
N LYS A 131 14.29 -22.09 -26.83
CA LYS A 131 14.36 -22.64 -28.20
C LYS A 131 13.09 -23.37 -28.61
N ALA A 132 12.44 -24.08 -27.69
CA ALA A 132 11.15 -24.73 -27.97
C ALA A 132 10.03 -23.70 -28.16
N ILE A 133 9.95 -22.67 -27.32
CA ILE A 133 8.97 -21.59 -27.41
C ILE A 133 9.20 -20.74 -28.67
N ARG A 134 10.46 -20.51 -29.06
CA ARG A 134 10.82 -19.74 -30.26
C ARG A 134 10.21 -20.30 -31.54
N LYS A 135 10.02 -21.62 -31.62
CA LYS A 135 9.36 -22.28 -32.76
C LYS A 135 7.88 -21.93 -32.88
N ILE A 136 7.27 -21.41 -31.82
CA ILE A 136 5.87 -20.97 -31.80
C ILE A 136 5.83 -19.47 -32.19
N PRO A 137 5.04 -19.11 -33.22
CA PRO A 137 4.80 -17.73 -33.60
C PRO A 137 4.35 -16.86 -32.41
N PRO A 138 4.79 -15.59 -32.30
CA PRO A 138 4.51 -14.73 -31.13
C PRO A 138 3.03 -14.61 -30.78
N ASP A 139 2.16 -14.53 -31.79
CA ASP A 139 0.70 -14.44 -31.70
C ASP A 139 0.03 -15.68 -31.09
N LYS A 140 0.71 -16.83 -31.13
CA LYS A 140 0.19 -18.12 -30.65
C LYS A 140 0.78 -18.55 -29.31
N ARG A 141 1.69 -17.77 -28.72
CA ARG A 141 2.30 -18.08 -27.41
C ARG A 141 1.24 -17.92 -26.34
N LYS A 142 0.71 -19.03 -25.83
CA LYS A 142 -0.23 -19.02 -24.70
C LYS A 142 0.52 -18.61 -23.44
N ILE A 143 0.42 -17.33 -23.06
CA ILE A 143 0.83 -16.86 -21.75
C ILE A 143 -0.11 -17.51 -20.73
N LYS A 144 0.32 -18.60 -20.09
CA LYS A 144 -0.34 -19.04 -18.86
C LYS A 144 -0.14 -17.90 -17.88
N LYS A 145 -1.20 -17.15 -17.58
CA LYS A 145 -1.21 -16.20 -16.48
C LYS A 145 -0.88 -16.99 -15.22
N VAL A 146 0.39 -17.01 -14.82
CA VAL A 146 0.80 -17.48 -13.51
C VAL A 146 0.28 -16.43 -12.56
N VAL A 147 -0.95 -16.62 -12.08
CA VAL A 147 -1.45 -15.85 -10.95
C VAL A 147 -0.48 -16.17 -9.83
N PRO A 148 0.31 -15.21 -9.31
CA PRO A 148 1.25 -15.49 -8.25
C PRO A 148 0.46 -16.14 -7.14
N THR A 149 0.75 -17.41 -6.88
CA THR A 149 0.17 -18.12 -5.74
C THR A 149 0.88 -17.58 -4.52
N ILE A 150 0.50 -16.37 -4.11
CA ILE A 150 0.77 -15.87 -2.77
C ILE A 150 0.23 -16.97 -1.87
N SER A 151 1.05 -17.54 -1.01
CA SER A 151 0.59 -18.54 -0.05
C SER A 151 -0.44 -17.85 0.86
N GLN A 152 -1.71 -17.91 0.48
CA GLN A 152 -2.80 -17.29 1.20
C GLN A 152 -2.90 -18.03 2.54
N SER A 153 -2.45 -17.38 3.60
CA SER A 153 -2.64 -17.82 4.97
C SER A 153 -4.15 -17.97 5.23
N GLY A 154 -4.54 -18.91 6.09
CA GLY A 154 -5.92 -19.38 6.26
C GLY A 154 -6.99 -18.31 6.57
N TRP A 155 -6.59 -17.06 6.80
CA TRP A 155 -7.48 -15.92 7.02
C TRP A 155 -8.26 -15.48 5.77
N GLU A 156 -7.70 -15.62 4.56
CA GLU A 156 -8.39 -15.12 3.34
C GLU A 156 -9.57 -16.01 2.89
N LYS A 157 -9.61 -17.28 3.32
CA LYS A 157 -10.77 -18.15 3.10
C LYS A 157 -12.02 -17.69 3.86
N PHE A 158 -11.84 -16.97 4.97
CA PHE A 158 -12.95 -16.54 5.82
C PHE A 158 -13.64 -15.27 5.27
N SER A 159 -12.90 -14.37 4.62
CA SER A 159 -13.47 -13.14 4.03
C SER A 159 -14.19 -13.41 2.69
N GLY A 160 -13.74 -14.41 1.93
CA GLY A 160 -14.29 -14.71 0.60
C GLY A 160 -15.68 -15.37 0.60
N SER A 161 -16.17 -15.89 1.72
CA SER A 161 -17.51 -16.55 1.75
C SER A 161 -18.67 -15.57 2.00
N LEU A 162 -18.38 -14.34 2.48
CA LEU A 162 -19.42 -13.35 2.81
C LEU A 162 -19.68 -12.35 1.68
N ILE A 163 -18.77 -12.24 0.70
CA ILE A 163 -18.90 -11.30 -0.42
C ILE A 163 -19.01 -12.11 -1.70
N GLY A 164 -20.19 -12.10 -2.31
CA GLY A 164 -20.57 -12.95 -3.44
C GLY A 164 -19.55 -12.97 -4.59
N LYS A 165 -19.40 -14.16 -5.17
CA LYS A 165 -18.42 -14.62 -6.18
C LYS A 165 -18.19 -13.80 -7.47
N LYS A 166 -18.68 -12.56 -7.60
CA LYS A 166 -18.53 -11.76 -8.83
C LYS A 166 -17.92 -10.37 -8.66
N ALA A 167 -17.65 -9.89 -7.45
CA ALA A 167 -16.83 -8.70 -7.27
C ALA A 167 -15.37 -9.13 -7.13
N SER A 168 -14.58 -8.98 -8.20
CA SER A 168 -13.14 -9.24 -8.16
C SER A 168 -12.51 -8.36 -7.08
N TYR A 169 -11.84 -8.99 -6.12
CA TYR A 169 -11.07 -8.36 -5.04
C TYR A 169 -10.18 -7.18 -5.49
N GLU A 170 -9.70 -7.22 -6.75
CA GLU A 170 -8.88 -6.19 -7.38
C GLU A 170 -9.57 -4.82 -7.52
N SER A 171 -10.89 -4.75 -7.70
CA SER A 171 -11.59 -3.47 -7.84
C SER A 171 -11.86 -2.76 -6.51
N VAL A 172 -11.80 -3.50 -5.40
CA VAL A 172 -12.01 -2.96 -4.04
C VAL A 172 -10.70 -2.48 -3.42
N TYR A 173 -9.55 -3.00 -3.89
CA TYR A 173 -8.23 -2.64 -3.37
C TYR A 173 -7.50 -1.53 -4.15
N GLN A 174 -7.83 -1.30 -5.43
CA GLN A 174 -7.18 -0.23 -6.19
C GLN A 174 -7.58 1.21 -5.77
N SER A 175 -8.61 1.38 -4.94
CA SER A 175 -8.85 2.63 -4.20
C SER A 175 -8.49 2.42 -2.73
N GLY A 176 -7.21 2.66 -2.41
CA GLY A 176 -6.51 2.22 -1.20
C GLY A 176 -6.97 2.73 0.17
N ASN A 177 -8.26 2.91 0.43
CA ASN A 177 -8.82 3.18 1.76
C ASN A 177 -10.27 2.70 1.96
N PHE A 178 -10.96 2.20 0.93
CA PHE A 178 -12.40 1.90 1.07
C PHE A 178 -12.67 0.62 1.86
N GLY A 179 -11.92 -0.46 1.60
CA GLY A 179 -12.08 -1.74 2.32
C GLY A 179 -11.82 -1.62 3.83
N ALA A 180 -10.76 -0.90 4.22
CA ALA A 180 -10.45 -0.65 5.62
C ALA A 180 -11.51 0.24 6.30
N GLY A 181 -11.98 1.29 5.60
CA GLY A 181 -13.05 2.16 6.09
C GLY A 181 -14.38 1.42 6.30
N PHE A 182 -14.73 0.49 5.42
CA PHE A 182 -15.95 -0.30 5.53
C PHE A 182 -15.91 -1.29 6.69
N ILE A 183 -14.77 -1.96 6.90
CA ILE A 183 -14.56 -2.85 8.05
C ILE A 183 -14.63 -2.06 9.37
N LEU A 184 -13.99 -0.88 9.42
CA LEU A 184 -14.07 0.00 10.59
C LEU A 184 -15.49 0.51 10.84
N LEU A 185 -16.27 0.75 9.79
CA LEU A 185 -17.68 1.14 9.90
C LEU A 185 -18.52 0.01 10.48
N ILE A 186 -18.36 -1.23 10.01
CA ILE A 186 -19.06 -2.40 10.55
C ILE A 186 -18.70 -2.62 12.03
N ILE A 187 -17.41 -2.58 12.37
CA ILE A 187 -16.95 -2.74 13.75
C ILE A 187 -17.48 -1.59 14.62
N GLY A 188 -17.42 -0.35 14.13
CA GLY A 188 -17.95 0.82 14.83
C GLY A 188 -19.46 0.73 15.06
N SER A 189 -20.24 0.29 14.08
CA SER A 189 -21.69 0.08 14.21
C SER A 189 -22.03 -1.05 15.19
N ALA A 190 -21.27 -2.14 15.17
CA ALA A 190 -21.45 -3.24 16.13
C ALA A 190 -21.13 -2.80 17.57
N LEU A 191 -20.04 -2.07 17.77
CA LEU A 191 -19.67 -1.50 19.07
C LEU A 191 -20.68 -0.45 19.55
N LEU A 192 -21.23 0.36 18.65
CA LEU A 192 -22.27 1.34 18.97
C LEU A 192 -23.59 0.66 19.36
N GLY A 193 -24.02 -0.36 18.60
CA GLY A 193 -25.21 -1.15 18.94
C GLY A 193 -25.06 -1.82 20.30
N LEU A 194 -23.88 -2.38 20.58
CA LEU A 194 -23.55 -3.01 21.85
C LEU A 194 -23.50 -1.97 22.99
N TYR A 195 -22.95 -0.78 22.76
CA TYR A 195 -23.00 0.34 23.69
C TYR A 195 -24.43 0.78 24.01
N LEU A 196 -25.28 0.93 22.99
CA LEU A 196 -26.70 1.32 23.17
C LEU A 196 -27.48 0.26 23.96
N THR A 197 -27.16 -1.02 23.75
CA THR A 197 -27.72 -2.13 24.52
C THR A 197 -27.27 -2.08 25.98
N ILE A 198 -26.04 -1.64 26.25
CA ILE A 198 -25.47 -1.45 27.60
C ILE A 198 -25.97 -0.16 28.28
N THR A 199 -26.29 0.90 27.54
CA THR A 199 -26.81 2.14 28.14
C THR A 199 -28.29 2.07 28.45
N ASN A 200 -29.05 1.27 27.71
CA ASN A 200 -30.46 0.95 28.00
C ASN A 200 -30.60 -0.31 28.86
N TYR A 201 -29.57 -0.64 29.64
CA TYR A 201 -29.47 -1.86 30.41
C TYR A 201 -30.52 -1.96 31.52
N ASP A 202 -30.97 -0.83 32.08
CA ASP A 202 -32.07 -0.81 33.06
C ASP A 202 -33.39 -1.30 32.42
N LEU A 203 -33.64 -0.94 31.16
CA LEU A 203 -34.79 -1.41 30.37
C LEU A 203 -34.71 -2.92 30.08
N LEU A 204 -33.49 -3.45 29.96
CA LEU A 204 -33.22 -4.86 29.71
C LEU A 204 -33.34 -5.66 31.02
N ILE A 205 -32.84 -5.13 32.14
CA ILE A 205 -33.05 -5.68 33.48
C ILE A 205 -34.53 -5.73 33.81
N ASP A 206 -35.27 -4.63 33.64
CA ASP A 206 -36.71 -4.57 33.92
C ASP A 206 -37.49 -5.60 33.09
N PHE A 207 -37.08 -5.82 31.84
CA PHE A 207 -37.63 -6.89 31.01
C PHE A 207 -37.33 -8.29 31.57
N PHE A 208 -36.09 -8.58 31.97
CA PHE A 208 -35.71 -9.92 32.48
C PHE A 208 -36.20 -10.19 33.91
N THR A 209 -36.32 -9.17 34.76
CA THR A 209 -36.87 -9.30 36.12
C THR A 209 -38.39 -9.42 36.12
N SER A 210 -39.07 -8.93 35.07
CA SER A 210 -40.50 -9.18 34.86
C SER A 210 -40.84 -10.64 34.50
N VAL A 211 -39.83 -11.48 34.19
CA VAL A 211 -39.99 -12.91 33.91
C VAL A 211 -39.50 -13.73 35.12
N PRO A 212 -40.41 -14.31 35.95
CA PRO A 212 -40.06 -14.88 37.26
C PRO A 212 -39.04 -16.02 37.24
N ILE A 213 -38.94 -16.73 36.12
CA ILE A 213 -38.06 -17.91 35.95
C ILE A 213 -36.60 -17.48 35.67
N LEU A 214 -36.36 -16.24 35.24
CA LEU A 214 -35.04 -15.74 34.83
C LEU A 214 -34.39 -14.80 35.85
N GLY A 215 -35.12 -14.32 36.86
CA GLY A 215 -34.65 -13.29 37.80
C GLY A 215 -33.35 -13.65 38.53
N ASP A 216 -33.30 -14.84 39.14
CA ASP A 216 -32.13 -15.24 39.93
C ASP A 216 -30.91 -15.61 39.07
N TYR A 217 -31.13 -16.17 37.88
CA TYR A 217 -30.06 -16.43 36.91
C TYR A 217 -29.51 -15.14 36.29
N ALA A 218 -30.38 -14.15 36.04
CA ALA A 218 -29.98 -12.86 35.50
C ALA A 218 -29.03 -12.11 36.45
N ILE A 219 -29.27 -12.11 37.76
CA ILE A 219 -28.43 -11.39 38.74
C ILE A 219 -27.00 -11.98 38.82
N SER A 220 -26.87 -13.31 38.70
CA SER A 220 -25.55 -13.98 38.72
C SER A 220 -24.76 -13.75 37.42
N ILE A 221 -25.44 -13.87 36.27
CA ILE A 221 -24.82 -13.64 34.96
C ILE A 221 -24.38 -12.17 34.83
N THR A 222 -25.16 -11.23 35.35
CA THR A 222 -24.86 -9.80 35.24
C THR A 222 -23.64 -9.36 36.06
N LYS A 223 -23.45 -9.88 37.28
CA LYS A 223 -22.22 -9.62 38.07
C LYS A 223 -20.97 -10.22 37.43
N SER A 224 -21.09 -11.44 36.88
CA SER A 224 -20.00 -12.08 36.14
C SER A 224 -19.64 -11.29 34.89
N LEU A 225 -20.64 -10.86 34.10
CA LEU A 225 -20.42 -10.04 32.91
C LEU A 225 -19.70 -8.73 33.26
N GLN A 226 -20.14 -8.00 34.29
CA GLN A 226 -19.52 -6.74 34.69
C GLN A 226 -18.02 -6.87 34.98
N PHE A 227 -17.59 -7.99 35.58
CA PHE A 227 -16.18 -8.25 35.86
C PHE A 227 -15.37 -8.52 34.58
N TYR A 228 -15.87 -9.37 33.68
CA TYR A 228 -15.20 -9.64 32.40
C TYR A 228 -15.16 -8.41 31.48
N TRP A 229 -16.18 -7.55 31.55
CA TRP A 229 -16.23 -6.29 30.81
C TRP A 229 -15.17 -5.30 31.27
N LEU A 230 -14.89 -5.21 32.57
CA LEU A 230 -13.84 -4.33 33.09
C LEU A 230 -12.47 -4.74 32.54
N TRP A 231 -12.18 -6.04 32.54
CA TRP A 231 -10.93 -6.58 31.98
C TRP A 231 -10.85 -6.42 30.46
N PHE A 232 -11.96 -6.60 29.74
CA PHE A 232 -12.01 -6.37 28.30
C PHE A 232 -11.71 -4.90 27.94
N ILE A 233 -12.26 -3.95 28.69
CA ILE A 233 -11.98 -2.51 28.53
C ILE A 233 -10.52 -2.20 28.85
N VAL A 234 -9.95 -2.78 29.91
CA VAL A 234 -8.53 -2.57 30.27
C VAL A 234 -7.59 -3.14 29.19
N ILE A 235 -7.90 -4.33 28.65
CA ILE A 235 -7.09 -4.97 27.62
C ILE A 235 -7.15 -4.19 26.30
N ILE A 236 -8.36 -3.80 25.85
CA ILE A 236 -8.51 -3.02 24.61
C ILE A 236 -7.95 -1.60 24.77
N GLY A 237 -8.20 -0.94 25.91
CA GLY A 237 -7.65 0.37 26.21
C GLY A 237 -6.12 0.35 26.23
N GLY A 238 -5.52 -0.66 26.89
CA GLY A 238 -4.08 -0.88 26.89
C GLY A 238 -3.51 -1.14 25.49
N PHE A 239 -4.21 -1.93 24.67
CA PHE A 239 -3.83 -2.18 23.29
C PHE A 239 -3.88 -0.91 22.43
N MET A 240 -4.94 -0.09 22.55
CA MET A 240 -5.07 1.16 21.80
C MET A 240 -4.01 2.20 22.22
N ILE A 241 -3.71 2.31 23.52
CA ILE A 241 -2.66 3.20 24.03
C ILE A 241 -1.28 2.74 23.56
N GLY A 242 -0.97 1.44 23.68
CA GLY A 242 0.29 0.88 23.19
C GLY A 242 0.46 1.08 21.68
N TRP A 243 -0.62 0.93 20.92
CA TRP A 243 -0.63 1.15 19.48
C TRP A 243 -0.43 2.63 19.09
N LEU A 244 -1.06 3.56 19.82
CA LEU A 244 -0.84 5.00 19.64
C LEU A 244 0.61 5.40 19.93
N LEU A 245 1.23 4.85 20.97
CA LEU A 245 2.64 5.10 21.29
C LEU A 245 3.58 4.58 20.20
N ILE A 246 3.33 3.36 19.69
CA ILE A 246 4.10 2.79 18.57
C ILE A 246 3.94 3.66 17.31
N SER A 247 2.73 4.13 17.02
CA SER A 247 2.48 5.00 15.86
C SER A 247 3.17 6.37 15.97
N GLY A 248 3.24 6.93 17.18
CA GLY A 248 3.99 8.16 17.48
C GLY A 248 5.50 7.99 17.23
N ILE A 249 6.07 6.87 17.67
CA ILE A 249 7.48 6.54 17.44
C ILE A 249 7.77 6.35 15.94
N VAL A 250 6.89 5.64 15.22
CA VAL A 250 7.04 5.36 13.78
C VAL A 250 6.86 6.63 12.94
N SER A 251 5.97 7.54 13.31
CA SER A 251 5.77 8.82 12.61
C SER A 251 6.92 9.84 12.79
N GLY A 252 7.81 9.63 13.75
CA GLY A 252 9.05 10.40 13.89
C GLY A 252 10.11 10.06 12.82
N ILE A 253 9.89 9.01 12.03
CA ILE A 253 10.78 8.57 10.95
C ILE A 253 10.47 9.41 9.70
N LYS A 254 11.44 10.25 9.30
CA LYS A 254 11.32 11.42 8.40
C LYS A 254 11.06 11.15 6.91
N ASP A 255 10.50 10.00 6.53
CA ASP A 255 10.22 9.70 5.13
C ASP A 255 8.78 10.09 4.76
N GLY A 256 8.66 11.08 3.87
CA GLY A 256 7.44 11.83 3.57
C GLY A 256 6.21 11.04 3.08
N GLU A 257 6.33 9.73 2.86
CA GLU A 257 5.19 8.84 2.60
C GLU A 257 4.35 8.58 3.86
N PHE A 258 4.97 8.59 5.05
CA PHE A 258 4.27 8.29 6.30
C PHE A 258 3.37 9.43 6.80
N SER A 259 3.53 10.68 6.35
CA SER A 259 2.65 11.78 6.78
C SER A 259 1.20 11.59 6.31
N LYS A 260 1.01 10.97 5.13
CA LYS A 260 -0.31 10.60 4.63
C LYS A 260 -0.89 9.43 5.43
N THR A 261 -0.05 8.48 5.83
CA THR A 261 -0.46 7.35 6.66
C THR A 261 -0.80 7.78 8.09
N ALA A 262 -0.06 8.72 8.67
CA ALA A 262 -0.34 9.30 10.00
C ALA A 262 -1.67 10.07 10.02
N ALA A 263 -2.02 10.80 8.95
CA ALA A 263 -3.33 11.44 8.83
C ALA A 263 -4.48 10.42 8.73
N VAL A 264 -4.27 9.33 7.98
CA VAL A 264 -5.24 8.22 7.89
C VAL A 264 -5.36 7.46 9.21
N MET A 265 -4.25 7.27 9.93
CA MET A 265 -4.21 6.60 11.24
C MET A 265 -4.84 7.46 12.35
N GLY A 266 -4.59 8.77 12.36
CA GLY A 266 -5.26 9.71 13.25
C GLY A 266 -6.78 9.72 13.01
N PHE A 267 -7.21 9.62 11.75
CA PHE A 267 -8.61 9.42 11.39
C PHE A 267 -9.15 8.08 11.94
N GLY A 268 -8.45 6.96 11.73
CA GLY A 268 -8.91 5.64 12.20
C GLY A 268 -8.97 5.49 13.74
N ALA A 269 -8.10 6.18 14.48
CA ALA A 269 -8.04 6.12 15.94
C ALA A 269 -9.09 7.00 16.64
N THR A 270 -9.63 8.00 15.95
CA THR A 270 -10.55 8.99 16.51
C THR A 270 -11.83 8.37 17.10
N PRO A 271 -12.53 7.43 16.43
CA PRO A 271 -13.68 6.74 17.02
C PRO A 271 -13.35 5.95 18.29
N GLY A 272 -12.16 5.34 18.35
CA GLY A 272 -11.70 4.61 19.54
C GLY A 272 -11.46 5.53 20.74
N LEU A 273 -10.85 6.70 20.51
CA LEU A 273 -10.65 7.71 21.55
C LEU A 273 -11.99 8.25 22.09
N PHE A 274 -12.98 8.48 21.22
CA PHE A 274 -14.32 8.88 21.64
C PHE A 274 -15.03 7.78 22.46
N PHE A 275 -14.84 6.51 22.11
CA PHE A 275 -15.37 5.38 22.87
C PHE A 275 -14.75 5.29 24.27
N VAL A 276 -13.42 5.43 24.37
CA VAL A 276 -12.72 5.46 25.67
C VAL A 276 -13.18 6.64 26.52
N ALA A 277 -13.35 7.83 25.93
CA ALA A 277 -13.85 9.00 26.64
C ALA A 277 -15.29 8.81 27.16
N ALA A 278 -16.18 8.22 26.35
CA ALA A 278 -17.56 7.90 26.75
C ALA A 278 -17.60 6.90 27.91
N ILE A 279 -16.73 5.89 27.90
CA ILE A 279 -16.58 4.93 28.99
C ILE A 279 -16.03 5.61 30.25
N ALA A 280 -14.98 6.43 30.14
CA ALA A 280 -14.37 7.12 31.27
C ALA A 280 -15.38 8.01 32.02
N ILE A 281 -16.26 8.70 31.29
CA ILE A 281 -17.32 9.55 31.88
C ILE A 281 -18.38 8.74 32.64
N LYS A 282 -18.57 7.46 32.30
CA LYS A 282 -19.46 6.58 33.06
C LYS A 282 -18.95 6.33 34.49
N PHE A 283 -17.63 6.34 34.68
CA PHE A 283 -16.98 6.10 35.97
C PHE A 283 -16.80 7.36 36.83
N ILE A 284 -17.04 8.56 36.28
CA ILE A 284 -17.01 9.79 37.08
C ILE A 284 -18.32 9.91 37.87
N ASP A 285 -18.17 10.15 39.18
CA ASP A 285 -19.25 10.18 40.16
C ASP A 285 -20.40 11.13 39.75
N SER A 286 -21.63 10.62 39.84
CA SER A 286 -22.83 11.25 39.27
C SER A 286 -23.15 12.61 39.89
N LYS A 287 -22.70 12.85 41.13
CA LYS A 287 -22.88 14.12 41.85
C LYS A 287 -22.27 15.33 41.13
N TYR A 288 -21.24 15.14 40.31
CA TYR A 288 -20.54 16.25 39.64
C TYR A 288 -20.92 16.43 38.17
N LEU A 289 -21.73 15.54 37.59
CA LEU A 289 -21.89 15.43 36.14
C LEU A 289 -23.34 15.34 35.66
N PHE A 290 -24.35 15.53 36.52
CA PHE A 290 -25.75 15.33 36.13
C PHE A 290 -26.14 16.15 34.89
N GLY A 291 -25.75 17.43 34.84
CA GLY A 291 -25.95 18.27 33.66
C GLY A 291 -25.08 17.86 32.46
N ILE A 292 -23.82 17.51 32.71
CA ILE A 292 -22.88 17.17 31.62
C ILE A 292 -23.28 15.85 30.95
N LYS A 293 -23.71 14.82 31.69
CA LYS A 293 -24.11 13.52 31.10
C LYS A 293 -25.28 13.66 30.12
N GLN A 294 -26.25 14.54 30.41
CA GLN A 294 -27.43 14.72 29.57
C GLN A 294 -27.09 15.35 28.21
N TYR A 295 -26.12 16.26 28.16
CA TYR A 295 -25.72 16.93 26.92
C TYR A 295 -24.49 16.30 26.24
N PHE A 296 -23.64 15.60 26.99
CA PHE A 296 -22.40 15.05 26.48
C PHE A 296 -22.64 13.96 25.44
N VAL A 297 -23.56 13.02 25.70
CA VAL A 297 -23.85 11.92 24.75
C VAL A 297 -24.42 12.47 23.41
N PRO A 298 -25.41 13.39 23.41
CA PRO A 298 -25.85 14.06 22.18
C PRO A 298 -24.76 14.85 21.46
N ILE A 299 -23.90 15.57 22.20
CA ILE A 299 -22.80 16.34 21.63
C ILE A 299 -21.78 15.40 20.97
N LEU A 300 -21.42 14.30 21.63
CA LEU A 300 -20.51 13.29 21.08
C LEU A 300 -21.10 12.66 19.81
N ALA A 301 -22.40 12.31 19.85
CA ALA A 301 -23.10 11.77 18.70
C ALA A 301 -23.13 12.76 17.53
N GLY A 302 -23.32 14.05 17.80
CA GLY A 302 -23.23 15.12 16.81
C GLY A 302 -21.84 15.24 16.18
N ILE A 303 -20.78 15.20 17.00
CA ILE A 303 -19.39 15.26 16.53
C ILE A 303 -19.04 14.04 15.66
N VAL A 304 -19.41 12.83 16.10
CA VAL A 304 -19.18 11.60 15.34
C VAL A 304 -19.97 11.62 14.02
N SER A 305 -21.23 12.07 14.04
CA SER A 305 -22.06 12.18 12.84
C SER A 305 -21.48 13.17 11.84
N LEU A 306 -21.02 14.34 12.30
CA LEU A 306 -20.36 15.34 11.46
C LEU A 306 -19.06 14.79 10.87
N TRP A 307 -18.30 14.03 11.66
CA TRP A 307 -17.07 13.40 11.20
C TRP A 307 -17.31 12.35 10.11
N VAL A 308 -18.31 11.47 10.28
CA VAL A 308 -18.73 10.51 9.24
C VAL A 308 -19.17 11.23 7.96
N LEU A 309 -19.93 12.33 8.09
CA LEU A 309 -20.35 13.14 6.94
C LEU A 309 -19.15 13.71 6.16
N ILE A 310 -18.12 14.23 6.85
CA ILE A 310 -16.90 14.74 6.23
C ILE A 310 -16.18 13.64 5.43
N ILE A 311 -16.13 12.41 5.95
CA ILE A 311 -15.53 11.26 5.26
C ILE A 311 -16.32 10.93 3.99
N LEU A 312 -17.65 10.90 4.07
CA LEU A 312 -18.51 10.64 2.92
C LEU A 312 -18.32 11.69 1.82
N ILE A 313 -18.27 12.98 2.20
CA ILE A 313 -18.03 14.09 1.25
C ILE A 313 -16.64 13.99 0.61
N ARG A 314 -15.59 13.68 1.38
CA ARG A 314 -14.23 13.47 0.84
C ARG A 314 -14.15 12.26 -0.07
N GLY A 315 -14.82 11.16 0.30
CA GLY A 315 -14.91 9.96 -0.52
C GLY A 315 -15.58 10.26 -1.86
N ALA A 316 -16.74 10.91 -1.84
CA ALA A 316 -17.51 11.28 -3.03
C ALA A 316 -16.76 12.26 -3.95
N SER A 317 -15.98 13.19 -3.40
CA SER A 317 -15.19 14.16 -4.19
C SER A 317 -13.89 13.59 -4.76
N SER A 318 -13.44 12.43 -4.29
CA SER A 318 -12.23 11.75 -4.79
C SER A 318 -12.46 10.85 -6.00
N VAL A 319 -13.72 10.66 -6.43
CA VAL A 319 -14.06 9.90 -7.64
C VAL A 319 -13.78 10.78 -8.86
N PRO A 320 -12.83 10.41 -9.74
CA PRO A 320 -12.57 11.17 -10.96
C PRO A 320 -13.82 11.18 -11.84
N LYS A 321 -14.20 12.38 -12.30
CA LYS A 321 -15.29 12.57 -13.27
C LYS A 321 -14.92 12.02 -14.64
#